data_AF-C7BTY4-F1
#
_entry.id   AF-C7BTY4-F1
#
_cell.length_a   1.000
_cell.length_b   1.000
_cell.length_c   1.000
_cell.angle_alpha   90.00
_cell.angle_beta   90.00
_cell.angle_gamma   90.00
#
_symmetry.space_group_name_H-M   'P 1'
#
loop_
_entity.id
_entity.type
_entity.pdbx_description
1 polymer ?
#
loop_
_entity_poly.entity_id
_entity_poly.type
_entity_poly.pdbx_seq_one_letter_code
_entity_poly.pdbx_strand_id
1 'polypeptide(L)'
;MAKNAVPNSRKVNGKVLVGDINITSQDIFDGQAIAIPEKVNLNDYRTPGVYVQYANASAETGTNYPEPLAGSLIVLKAAGIIQRYFVYNSSRIYTRSLNDIGVWTSWAREYNTLNKPTAGDIEVYTQTESDSRYITGSRKINGKSLSGDVDITSQDIFNGQAIYLGDKANLDNYKTPGIYYQDYNIHAQNGANYPEQLAGSLIVLKAAGIIQRYFVYNSSRIYTRSQYHDLAWTPWTMEYNTSNPPFVGNLGAYTKEECNSFYITNIRLGAEVQVGAGGVLEYHGPNVLTGFYNRDRDYSAETLYWSPIQFLKNGQWITIVRG
;
A
#
# COMPACT_ATOMS: atom_id res chain seq x y z
N MET A 1 -94.72 -29.32 45.63
CA MET A 1 -93.39 -28.97 45.09
C MET A 1 -93.04 -30.00 44.03
N ALA A 2 -92.71 -29.59 42.80
CA ALA A 2 -92.39 -30.55 41.74
C ALA A 2 -91.08 -31.27 42.08
N LYS A 3 -91.15 -32.60 42.22
CA LYS A 3 -89.98 -33.49 42.28
C LYS A 3 -89.17 -33.22 41.01
N ASN A 4 -87.96 -32.66 41.13
CA ASN A 4 -87.03 -32.28 40.04
C ASN A 4 -87.05 -30.82 39.54
N ALA A 5 -87.71 -29.88 40.21
CA ALA A 5 -87.53 -28.46 39.87
C ALA A 5 -86.10 -27.99 40.16
N VAL A 6 -85.50 -27.25 39.23
CA VAL A 6 -84.22 -26.56 39.44
C VAL A 6 -84.42 -25.52 40.57
N PRO A 7 -83.68 -25.59 41.68
CA PRO A 7 -83.80 -24.60 42.74
C PRO A 7 -83.42 -23.21 42.23
N ASN A 8 -84.24 -22.20 42.54
CA ASN A 8 -84.01 -20.79 42.18
C ASN A 8 -82.75 -20.15 42.83
N SER A 9 -81.98 -20.94 43.58
CA SER A 9 -80.68 -20.56 44.14
C SER A 9 -79.49 -20.93 43.24
N ARG A 10 -79.69 -21.75 42.20
CA ARG A 10 -78.59 -22.16 41.32
C ARG A 10 -78.06 -20.98 40.51
N LYS A 11 -76.74 -20.92 40.36
CA LYS A 11 -76.05 -19.91 39.57
C LYS A 11 -75.16 -20.57 38.53
N VAL A 12 -75.00 -19.91 37.38
CA VAL A 12 -73.98 -20.23 36.36
C VAL A 12 -73.13 -18.98 36.20
N ASN A 13 -71.83 -19.09 36.45
CA ASN A 13 -70.87 -17.98 36.43
C ASN A 13 -71.38 -16.74 37.22
N GLY A 14 -71.94 -16.98 38.41
CA GLY A 14 -72.48 -15.92 39.28
C GLY A 14 -73.91 -15.46 38.96
N LYS A 15 -74.48 -15.80 37.80
CA LYS A 15 -75.83 -15.40 37.38
C LYS A 15 -76.89 -16.41 37.83
N VAL A 16 -77.96 -15.92 38.46
CA VAL A 16 -79.05 -16.76 38.96
C VAL A 16 -79.85 -17.36 37.81
N LEU A 17 -80.12 -18.67 37.86
CA LEU A 17 -80.81 -19.42 36.82
C LEU A 17 -82.33 -19.38 37.03
N VAL A 18 -82.94 -18.21 36.80
CA VAL A 18 -84.40 -17.97 36.89
C VAL A 18 -85.10 -17.88 35.52
N GLY A 19 -84.33 -17.97 34.44
CA GLY A 19 -84.78 -17.95 33.05
C GLY A 19 -83.58 -18.16 32.12
N ASP A 20 -83.74 -17.83 30.84
CA ASP A 20 -82.62 -17.85 29.89
C ASP A 20 -81.55 -16.83 30.30
N ILE A 21 -80.29 -17.26 30.30
CA ILE A 21 -79.14 -16.42 30.64
C ILE A 21 -78.11 -16.45 29.52
N ASN A 22 -77.51 -15.30 29.24
CA ASN A 22 -76.37 -15.19 28.34
C ASN A 22 -75.08 -15.25 29.15
N ILE A 23 -74.21 -16.20 28.82
CA ILE A 23 -72.82 -16.26 29.28
C ILE A 23 -71.96 -15.53 28.25
N THR A 24 -71.26 -14.50 28.67
CA THR A 24 -70.39 -13.68 27.83
C THR A 24 -68.92 -14.06 28.04
N SER A 25 -68.04 -13.54 27.19
CA SER A 25 -66.60 -13.64 27.41
C SER A 25 -66.18 -13.02 28.75
N GLN A 26 -66.82 -11.94 29.20
CA GLN A 26 -66.50 -11.30 30.48
C GLN A 26 -66.79 -12.20 31.68
N ASP A 27 -67.87 -12.98 31.64
CA ASP A 27 -68.20 -13.95 32.70
C ASP A 27 -67.13 -15.05 32.87
N ILE A 28 -66.23 -15.19 31.90
CA ILE A 28 -65.15 -16.17 31.86
C ILE A 28 -63.79 -15.49 32.09
N PHE A 29 -63.44 -14.48 31.29
CA PHE A 29 -62.11 -13.87 31.31
C PHE A 29 -61.87 -12.89 32.46
N ASP A 30 -62.93 -12.28 32.99
CA ASP A 30 -62.84 -11.34 34.12
C ASP A 30 -63.44 -11.96 35.39
N GLY A 31 -64.60 -12.60 35.27
CA GLY A 31 -65.29 -13.22 36.40
C GLY A 31 -64.67 -14.52 36.93
N GLN A 32 -63.82 -15.21 36.15
CA GLN A 32 -63.26 -16.52 36.52
C GLN A 32 -61.74 -16.63 36.40
N ALA A 33 -61.04 -15.53 36.10
CA ALA A 33 -59.58 -15.55 36.09
C ALA A 33 -59.04 -15.88 37.50
N ILE A 34 -58.16 -16.86 37.58
CA ILE A 34 -57.68 -17.39 38.87
C ILE A 34 -56.45 -16.60 39.31
N ALA A 35 -56.52 -15.95 40.47
CA ALA A 35 -55.40 -15.26 41.06
C ALA A 35 -54.25 -16.24 41.38
N ILE A 36 -53.04 -15.87 40.98
CA ILE A 36 -51.81 -16.59 41.33
C ILE A 36 -51.24 -15.97 42.62
N PRO A 37 -51.18 -16.74 43.74
CA PRO A 37 -50.61 -16.24 45.00
C PRO A 37 -49.12 -15.91 44.93
N GLU A 38 -48.57 -15.38 46.01
CA GLU A 38 -47.12 -15.15 46.15
C GLU A 38 -46.32 -16.46 46.24
N LYS A 39 -45.04 -16.41 45.86
CA LYS A 39 -44.06 -17.51 46.04
C LYS A 39 -44.45 -18.86 45.41
N VAL A 40 -45.27 -18.84 44.37
CA VAL A 40 -45.68 -20.06 43.68
C VAL A 40 -44.68 -20.49 42.62
N ASN A 41 -44.79 -21.74 42.19
CA ASN A 41 -44.10 -22.28 41.03
C ASN A 41 -45.05 -22.37 39.83
N LEU A 42 -44.73 -21.71 38.70
CA LEU A 42 -45.57 -21.79 37.49
C LEU A 42 -45.64 -23.20 36.88
N ASN A 43 -44.74 -24.12 37.24
CA ASN A 43 -44.82 -25.52 36.82
C ASN A 43 -46.02 -26.27 37.44
N ASP A 44 -46.63 -25.73 38.50
CA ASP A 44 -47.80 -26.32 39.17
C ASP A 44 -49.11 -25.94 38.46
N TYR A 45 -49.08 -24.92 37.59
CA TYR A 45 -50.23 -24.42 36.84
C TYR A 45 -50.45 -25.20 35.54
N ARG A 46 -50.93 -26.44 35.67
CA ARG A 46 -51.10 -27.37 34.54
C ARG A 46 -52.53 -27.50 34.01
N THR A 47 -53.51 -27.05 34.79
CA THR A 47 -54.91 -27.11 34.39
C THR A 47 -55.19 -26.04 33.33
N PRO A 48 -55.85 -26.37 32.20
CA PRO A 48 -56.24 -25.35 31.22
C PRO A 48 -57.11 -24.27 31.86
N GLY A 49 -56.78 -23.01 31.61
CA GLY A 49 -57.44 -21.89 32.27
C GLY A 49 -56.71 -20.56 32.08
N VAL A 50 -57.33 -19.51 32.62
CA VAL A 50 -56.79 -18.14 32.63
C VAL A 50 -56.43 -17.80 34.07
N TYR A 51 -55.19 -17.37 34.27
CA TYR A 51 -54.60 -17.07 35.56
C TYR A 51 -53.97 -15.68 35.54
N VAL A 52 -53.98 -15.00 36.68
CA VAL A 52 -53.49 -13.61 36.79
C VAL A 52 -52.51 -13.49 37.94
N GLN A 53 -51.30 -13.02 37.65
CA GLN A 53 -50.34 -12.55 38.64
C GLN A 53 -50.45 -11.02 38.73
N TYR A 54 -50.96 -10.52 39.86
CA TYR A 54 -51.24 -9.10 40.06
C TYR A 54 -50.02 -8.26 40.42
N ALA A 55 -48.95 -8.87 40.94
CA ALA A 55 -47.82 -8.12 41.50
C ALA A 55 -46.47 -8.59 40.98
N ASN A 56 -45.61 -7.63 40.61
CA ASN A 56 -44.21 -7.91 40.25
C ASN A 56 -43.48 -8.62 41.39
N ALA A 57 -43.66 -8.18 42.64
CA ALA A 57 -43.05 -8.81 43.81
C ALA A 57 -43.43 -10.30 43.98
N SER A 58 -44.66 -10.66 43.63
CA SER A 58 -45.11 -12.06 43.68
C SER A 58 -44.55 -12.89 42.53
N ALA A 59 -44.36 -12.32 41.34
CA ALA A 59 -43.67 -12.98 40.23
C ALA A 59 -42.16 -13.14 40.52
N GLU A 60 -41.53 -12.12 41.08
CA GLU A 60 -40.11 -12.08 41.44
C GLU A 60 -39.73 -13.12 42.50
N THR A 61 -40.59 -13.31 43.49
CA THR A 61 -40.40 -14.34 44.53
C THR A 61 -40.92 -15.72 44.13
N GLY A 62 -41.61 -15.82 43.00
CA GLY A 62 -42.06 -17.08 42.42
C GLY A 62 -40.96 -17.81 41.66
N THR A 63 -41.22 -19.05 41.26
CA THR A 63 -40.28 -19.86 40.48
C THR A 63 -40.88 -20.26 39.13
N ASN A 64 -40.01 -20.47 38.14
CA ASN A 64 -40.37 -20.80 36.75
C ASN A 64 -41.23 -19.75 36.03
N TYR A 65 -41.20 -18.49 36.49
CA TYR A 65 -41.65 -17.35 35.71
C TYR A 65 -40.67 -17.07 34.56
N PRO A 66 -41.14 -16.62 33.39
CA PRO A 66 -40.26 -16.18 32.31
C PRO A 66 -39.55 -14.85 32.63
N GLU A 67 -40.19 -13.99 33.43
CA GLU A 67 -39.65 -12.71 33.92
C GLU A 67 -40.25 -12.40 35.30
N PRO A 68 -39.54 -11.63 36.16
CA PRO A 68 -40.02 -11.24 37.49
C PRO A 68 -41.04 -10.08 37.43
N LEU A 69 -42.05 -10.21 36.58
CA LEU A 69 -43.06 -9.17 36.33
C LEU A 69 -44.46 -9.76 36.37
N ALA A 70 -45.42 -8.96 36.82
CA ALA A 70 -46.85 -9.27 36.80
C ALA A 70 -47.35 -9.54 35.37
N GLY A 71 -48.49 -10.21 35.25
CA GLY A 71 -48.99 -10.62 33.95
C GLY A 71 -50.12 -11.63 34.01
N SER A 72 -50.58 -12.05 32.84
CA SER A 72 -51.59 -13.10 32.69
C SER A 72 -50.94 -14.38 32.17
N LEU A 73 -51.24 -15.51 32.79
CA LEU A 73 -50.88 -16.84 32.32
C LEU A 73 -52.10 -17.49 31.69
N ILE A 74 -52.00 -17.90 30.43
CA ILE A 74 -52.98 -18.78 29.80
C ILE A 74 -52.36 -20.17 29.71
N VAL A 75 -53.09 -21.17 30.21
CA VAL A 75 -52.75 -22.58 30.07
C VAL A 75 -53.70 -23.20 29.05
N LEU A 76 -53.16 -23.73 27.96
CA LEU A 76 -53.91 -24.34 26.87
C LEU A 76 -53.76 -25.86 26.90
N LYS A 77 -54.84 -26.57 26.56
CA LYS A 77 -54.81 -28.02 26.38
C LYS A 77 -54.09 -28.37 25.07
N ALA A 78 -53.16 -29.32 25.15
CA ALA A 78 -52.50 -29.96 24.01
C ALA A 78 -52.33 -31.46 24.30
N ALA A 79 -51.47 -32.17 23.54
CA ALA A 79 -51.03 -33.52 23.91
C ALA A 79 -50.43 -33.54 25.33
N GLY A 80 -49.67 -32.50 25.70
CA GLY A 80 -49.43 -32.09 27.08
C GLY A 80 -50.17 -30.79 27.40
N ILE A 81 -49.44 -29.71 27.69
CA ILE A 81 -50.01 -28.36 27.80
C ILE A 81 -49.08 -27.30 27.20
N ILE A 82 -49.66 -26.16 26.86
CA ILE A 82 -48.91 -24.96 26.47
C ILE A 82 -49.20 -23.89 27.51
N GLN A 83 -48.15 -23.23 27.99
CA GLN A 83 -48.27 -22.02 28.80
C GLN A 83 -47.86 -20.83 27.97
N ARG A 84 -48.68 -19.78 28.00
CA ARG A 84 -48.36 -18.47 27.45
C ARG A 84 -48.49 -17.41 28.53
N TYR A 85 -47.42 -16.65 28.75
CA TYR A 85 -47.36 -15.58 29.74
C TYR A 85 -47.32 -14.22 29.05
N PHE A 86 -48.31 -13.38 29.34
CA PHE A 86 -48.43 -12.02 28.84
C PHE A 86 -47.96 -11.07 29.93
N VAL A 87 -46.81 -10.42 29.71
CA VAL A 87 -46.21 -9.54 30.73
C VAL A 87 -46.98 -8.21 30.77
N TYR A 88 -47.46 -7.84 31.95
CA TYR A 88 -48.22 -6.62 32.19
C TYR A 88 -47.45 -5.37 31.74
N ASN A 89 -48.21 -4.39 31.21
CA ASN A 89 -47.68 -3.10 30.74
C ASN A 89 -46.52 -3.25 29.74
N SER A 90 -46.57 -4.29 28.90
CA SER A 90 -45.58 -4.53 27.85
C SER A 90 -46.16 -5.32 26.69
N SER A 91 -45.47 -5.31 25.55
CA SER A 91 -45.78 -6.18 24.41
C SER A 91 -45.02 -7.51 24.44
N ARG A 92 -44.44 -7.91 25.58
CA ARG A 92 -43.69 -9.15 25.72
C ARG A 92 -44.61 -10.32 26.02
N ILE A 93 -44.43 -11.38 25.25
CA ILE A 93 -45.14 -12.65 25.42
C ILE A 93 -44.09 -13.75 25.49
N TYR A 94 -44.29 -14.68 26.41
CA TYR A 94 -43.47 -15.87 26.54
C TYR A 94 -44.32 -17.11 26.34
N THR A 95 -43.78 -18.11 25.66
CA THR A 95 -44.46 -19.39 25.44
C THR A 95 -43.53 -20.54 25.81
N ARG A 96 -44.08 -21.56 26.47
CA ARG A 96 -43.40 -22.85 26.70
C ARG A 96 -44.42 -23.97 26.67
N SER A 97 -43.93 -25.20 26.55
CA SER A 97 -44.80 -26.39 26.55
C SER A 97 -44.30 -27.42 27.55
N LEU A 98 -45.25 -28.14 28.15
CA LEU A 98 -45.02 -29.38 28.88
C LEU A 98 -45.45 -30.53 27.96
N ASN A 99 -44.58 -31.51 27.72
CA ASN A 99 -44.97 -32.72 26.99
C ASN A 99 -45.76 -33.70 27.88
N ASP A 100 -46.27 -34.76 27.28
CA ASP A 100 -47.07 -35.82 27.92
C ASP A 100 -46.29 -36.65 28.96
N ILE A 101 -44.96 -36.66 28.90
CA ILE A 101 -44.07 -37.33 29.87
C ILE A 101 -43.52 -36.41 30.97
N GLY A 102 -43.98 -35.15 31.04
CA GLY A 102 -43.67 -34.26 32.17
C GLY A 102 -42.40 -33.39 32.03
N VAL A 103 -41.85 -33.25 30.83
CA VAL A 103 -40.69 -32.39 30.53
C VAL A 103 -41.12 -31.03 29.97
N TRP A 104 -40.61 -29.96 30.56
CA TRP A 104 -40.83 -28.58 30.11
C TRP A 104 -39.80 -28.16 29.06
N THR A 105 -40.24 -27.45 28.03
CA THR A 105 -39.33 -26.59 27.26
C THR A 105 -38.93 -25.37 28.09
N SER A 106 -37.79 -24.77 27.76
CA SER A 106 -37.51 -23.40 28.19
C SER A 106 -38.62 -22.45 27.74
N TRP A 107 -38.78 -21.34 28.46
CA TRP A 107 -39.58 -20.21 27.97
C TRP A 107 -38.94 -19.60 26.74
N ALA A 108 -39.69 -19.53 25.64
CA ALA A 108 -39.32 -18.81 24.44
C ALA A 108 -40.02 -17.44 24.42
N ARG A 109 -39.26 -16.37 24.18
CA ARG A 109 -39.82 -15.02 24.01
C ARG A 109 -40.36 -14.87 22.59
N GLU A 110 -41.60 -14.42 22.45
CA GLU A 110 -42.19 -14.06 21.17
C GLU A 110 -41.85 -12.59 20.83
N TYR A 111 -41.33 -12.36 19.63
CA TYR A 111 -41.01 -11.02 19.12
C TYR A 111 -42.16 -10.43 18.30
N ASN A 112 -42.25 -9.11 18.27
CA ASN A 112 -43.21 -8.35 17.48
C ASN A 112 -42.67 -6.95 17.15
N THR A 113 -43.47 -6.13 16.49
CA THR A 113 -43.04 -4.78 16.03
C THR A 113 -42.69 -3.81 17.16
N LEU A 114 -43.23 -4.02 18.37
CA LEU A 114 -42.94 -3.24 19.58
C LEU A 114 -41.95 -3.94 20.52
N ASN A 115 -41.73 -5.24 20.33
CA ASN A 115 -40.76 -6.07 21.03
C ASN A 115 -39.86 -6.78 20.01
N LYS A 116 -38.97 -6.04 19.36
CA LYS A 116 -38.07 -6.59 18.32
C LYS A 116 -36.93 -7.41 18.94
N PRO A 117 -36.37 -8.40 18.23
CA PRO A 117 -35.14 -9.04 18.67
C PRO A 117 -33.97 -8.05 18.70
N THR A 118 -33.06 -8.25 19.65
CA THR A 118 -31.76 -7.59 19.66
C THR A 118 -30.78 -8.32 18.74
N ALA A 119 -29.64 -7.69 18.40
CA ALA A 119 -28.63 -8.33 17.57
C ALA A 119 -28.08 -9.62 18.22
N GLY A 120 -27.91 -9.61 19.55
CA GLY A 120 -27.53 -10.79 20.32
C GLY A 120 -28.56 -11.91 20.31
N ASP A 121 -29.86 -11.58 20.27
CA ASP A 121 -30.93 -12.58 20.21
C ASP A 121 -30.92 -13.43 18.93
N ILE A 122 -30.34 -12.90 17.86
CA ILE A 122 -30.27 -13.56 16.54
C ILE A 122 -28.83 -13.79 16.06
N GLU A 123 -27.85 -13.67 16.96
CA GLU A 123 -26.43 -13.92 16.69
C GLU A 123 -25.85 -13.09 15.53
N VAL A 124 -26.29 -11.84 15.37
CA VAL A 124 -25.73 -10.89 14.38
C VAL A 124 -25.02 -9.73 15.07
N TYR A 125 -24.18 -9.02 14.31
CA TYR A 125 -23.56 -7.77 14.77
C TYR A 125 -24.52 -6.60 14.59
N THR A 126 -24.52 -5.68 15.55
CA THR A 126 -25.01 -4.32 15.34
C THR A 126 -24.16 -3.63 14.26
N GLN A 127 -24.69 -2.54 13.68
CA GLN A 127 -23.92 -1.72 12.74
C GLN A 127 -22.61 -1.24 13.36
N THR A 128 -22.66 -0.77 14.61
CA THR A 128 -21.47 -0.33 15.36
C THR A 128 -20.43 -1.43 15.54
N GLU A 129 -20.84 -2.65 15.88
CA GLU A 129 -19.92 -3.79 16.01
C GLU A 129 -19.34 -4.22 14.67
N SER A 130 -20.16 -4.22 13.62
CA SER A 130 -19.73 -4.51 12.25
C SER A 130 -18.70 -3.49 11.78
N ASP A 131 -18.97 -2.20 11.94
CA ASP A 131 -18.06 -1.12 11.55
C ASP A 131 -16.75 -1.14 12.36
N SER A 132 -16.82 -1.54 13.64
CA SER A 132 -15.62 -1.70 14.47
C SER A 132 -14.79 -2.92 14.07
N ARG A 133 -15.44 -3.98 13.59
CA ARG A 133 -14.80 -5.26 13.25
C ARG A 133 -14.26 -5.28 11.82
N TYR A 134 -15.01 -4.74 10.88
CA TYR A 134 -14.68 -4.73 9.46
C TYR A 134 -14.18 -3.35 9.08
N ILE A 135 -12.89 -3.30 8.73
CA ILE A 135 -12.12 -2.10 8.45
C ILE A 135 -12.81 -1.26 7.37
N THR A 136 -13.48 -0.20 7.79
CA THR A 136 -13.91 0.90 6.91
C THR A 136 -13.19 2.18 7.36
N GLY A 137 -12.44 2.80 6.44
CA GLY A 137 -11.94 4.18 6.58
C GLY A 137 -10.78 4.47 7.55
N SER A 138 -10.27 3.52 8.34
CA SER A 138 -9.15 3.79 9.27
C SER A 138 -7.76 3.46 8.72
N ARG A 139 -7.66 2.61 7.69
CA ARG A 139 -6.37 2.23 7.10
C ARG A 139 -5.97 3.20 5.99
N LYS A 140 -4.68 3.46 5.89
CA LYS A 140 -4.09 4.31 4.86
C LYS A 140 -2.99 3.58 4.11
N ILE A 141 -2.84 3.86 2.81
CA ILE A 141 -1.67 3.49 2.00
C ILE A 141 -1.03 4.77 1.51
N ASN A 142 0.26 4.97 1.82
CA ASN A 142 1.00 6.19 1.48
C ASN A 142 0.23 7.48 1.88
N GLY A 143 -0.42 7.46 3.05
CA GLY A 143 -1.23 8.57 3.57
C GLY A 143 -2.68 8.66 3.05
N LYS A 144 -3.05 7.89 2.02
CA LYS A 144 -4.38 7.90 1.39
C LYS A 144 -5.33 6.91 2.05
N SER A 145 -6.54 7.36 2.39
CA SER A 145 -7.57 6.55 3.07
C SER A 145 -8.10 5.42 2.18
N LEU A 146 -8.20 4.21 2.73
CA LEU A 146 -8.87 3.07 2.10
C LEU A 146 -10.39 3.12 2.34
N SER A 147 -11.03 4.19 1.88
CA SER A 147 -12.49 4.38 1.93
C SER A 147 -13.16 4.30 0.56
N GLY A 148 -12.38 4.08 -0.50
CA GLY A 148 -12.81 3.95 -1.90
C GLY A 148 -11.61 3.58 -2.77
N ASP A 149 -11.74 3.78 -4.09
CA ASP A 149 -10.64 3.56 -5.03
C ASP A 149 -9.47 4.53 -4.75
N VAL A 150 -8.24 4.02 -4.84
CA VAL A 150 -7.03 4.80 -4.55
C VAL A 150 -6.01 4.61 -5.67
N ASP A 151 -5.65 5.71 -6.32
CA ASP A 151 -4.49 5.74 -7.23
C ASP A 151 -3.21 5.96 -6.44
N ILE A 152 -2.24 5.05 -6.59
CA ILE A 152 -0.88 5.22 -6.11
C ILE A 152 0.00 5.64 -7.29
N THR A 153 0.62 6.80 -7.16
CA THR A 153 1.44 7.42 -8.18
C THR A 153 2.91 7.33 -7.83
N SER A 154 3.78 7.62 -8.79
CA SER A 154 5.22 7.74 -8.55
C SER A 154 5.54 8.82 -7.50
N GLN A 155 4.76 9.91 -7.42
CA GLN A 155 4.96 10.98 -6.43
C GLN A 155 4.76 10.51 -4.99
N ASP A 156 3.83 9.57 -4.75
CA ASP A 156 3.60 9.00 -3.42
C ASP A 156 4.82 8.23 -2.89
N ILE A 157 5.75 7.85 -3.78
CA ILE A 157 6.98 7.12 -3.47
C ILE A 157 8.18 8.06 -3.53
N PHE A 158 8.45 8.67 -4.69
CA PHE A 158 9.66 9.46 -4.91
C PHE A 158 9.67 10.80 -4.18
N ASN A 159 8.52 11.44 -4.01
CA ASN A 159 8.42 12.73 -3.31
C ASN A 159 7.91 12.54 -1.87
N GLY A 160 6.92 11.66 -1.68
CA GLY A 160 6.29 11.44 -0.37
C GLY A 160 7.06 10.53 0.59
N GLN A 161 7.95 9.67 0.09
CA GLN A 161 8.63 8.65 0.90
C GLN A 161 10.16 8.66 0.79
N ALA A 162 10.75 9.53 -0.02
CA ALA A 162 12.20 9.67 -0.06
C ALA A 162 12.72 10.11 1.32
N ILE A 163 13.78 9.47 1.78
CA ILE A 163 14.30 9.64 3.14
C ILE A 163 15.43 10.66 3.13
N TYR A 164 15.30 11.67 3.98
CA TYR A 164 16.37 12.65 4.15
C TYR A 164 17.59 12.05 4.86
N LEU A 165 18.78 12.23 4.27
CA LEU A 165 20.03 11.72 4.85
C LEU A 165 20.48 12.52 6.09
N GLY A 166 20.24 13.83 6.13
CA GLY A 166 20.68 14.71 7.24
C GLY A 166 22.16 15.12 7.18
N ASP A 167 22.59 15.92 8.16
CA ASP A 167 24.00 16.32 8.34
C ASP A 167 24.84 15.16 8.89
N LYS A 168 26.13 15.10 8.51
CA LYS A 168 27.10 14.08 8.94
C LYS A 168 26.68 12.63 8.64
N ALA A 169 25.79 12.42 7.68
CA ALA A 169 25.41 11.09 7.24
C ALA A 169 26.64 10.30 6.77
N ASN A 170 26.76 9.04 7.19
CA ASN A 170 27.75 8.11 6.65
C ASN A 170 27.05 7.16 5.68
N LEU A 171 27.35 7.25 4.38
CA LEU A 171 26.67 6.46 3.36
C LEU A 171 26.84 4.94 3.55
N ASP A 172 27.86 4.46 4.27
CA ASP A 172 28.04 3.03 4.57
C ASP A 172 26.93 2.45 5.46
N ASN A 173 26.27 3.31 6.24
CA ASN A 173 25.20 2.91 7.15
C ASN A 173 23.84 2.75 6.44
N TYR A 174 23.70 3.27 5.22
CA TYR A 174 22.44 3.22 4.47
C TYR A 174 22.37 1.95 3.63
N LYS A 175 22.10 0.83 4.32
CA LYS A 175 21.99 -0.51 3.71
C LYS A 175 20.55 -0.94 3.41
N THR A 176 19.55 -0.25 3.96
CA THR A 176 18.15 -0.56 3.69
C THR A 176 17.78 -0.14 2.26
N PRO A 177 17.22 -1.03 1.42
CA PRO A 177 16.77 -0.65 0.09
C PRO A 177 15.76 0.48 0.15
N GLY A 178 15.95 1.50 -0.69
CA GLY A 178 15.15 2.71 -0.63
C GLY A 178 15.74 3.85 -1.43
N ILE A 179 15.03 4.97 -1.36
CA ILE A 179 15.38 6.21 -2.03
C ILE A 179 15.66 7.25 -0.95
N TYR A 180 16.81 7.87 -1.05
CA TYR A 180 17.29 8.83 -0.09
C TYR A 180 17.76 10.08 -0.82
N TYR A 181 17.79 11.20 -0.11
CA TYR A 181 18.28 12.45 -0.67
C TYR A 181 19.14 13.23 0.33
N GLN A 182 20.15 13.91 -0.21
CA GLN A 182 20.91 14.94 0.46
C GLN A 182 20.62 16.25 -0.27
N ASP A 183 20.03 17.21 0.42
CA ASP A 183 19.61 18.50 -0.13
C ASP A 183 20.69 19.59 -0.06
N TYR A 184 21.69 19.43 0.81
CA TYR A 184 22.76 20.42 0.99
C TYR A 184 24.17 19.88 0.75
N ASN A 185 24.96 20.64 -0.01
CA ASN A 185 26.38 20.35 -0.23
C ASN A 185 27.17 20.31 1.09
N ILE A 186 26.86 21.21 2.04
CA ILE A 186 27.56 21.27 3.34
C ILE A 186 27.35 19.99 4.15
N HIS A 187 26.18 19.36 4.07
CA HIS A 187 25.92 18.10 4.78
C HIS A 187 26.62 16.91 4.11
N ALA A 188 26.76 16.91 2.78
CA ALA A 188 27.60 15.94 2.07
C ALA A 188 29.09 16.12 2.43
N GLN A 189 29.56 17.37 2.56
CA GLN A 189 30.93 17.71 2.97
C GLN A 189 31.25 17.23 4.39
N ASN A 190 30.33 17.44 5.32
CA ASN A 190 30.45 16.97 6.70
C ASN A 190 30.21 15.46 6.85
N GLY A 191 29.61 14.84 5.84
CA GLY A 191 29.30 13.42 5.79
C GLY A 191 30.52 12.55 5.50
N ALA A 192 30.32 11.24 5.63
CA ALA A 192 31.34 10.24 5.34
C ALA A 192 30.91 9.34 4.18
N ASN A 193 31.89 8.88 3.41
CA ASN A 193 31.71 7.93 2.30
C ASN A 193 30.77 8.41 1.18
N TYR A 194 30.64 9.72 1.01
CA TYR A 194 30.08 10.29 -0.21
C TYR A 194 31.10 10.15 -1.36
N PRO A 195 30.65 9.84 -2.60
CA PRO A 195 31.53 9.83 -3.76
C PRO A 195 32.04 11.24 -4.13
N GLU A 196 31.22 12.25 -3.85
CA GLU A 196 31.55 13.66 -4.00
C GLU A 196 30.94 14.47 -2.84
N GLN A 197 31.60 15.55 -2.46
CA GLN A 197 31.17 16.48 -1.42
C GLN A 197 30.05 17.43 -1.91
N LEU A 198 29.02 16.87 -2.55
CA LEU A 198 27.91 17.58 -3.17
C LEU A 198 26.58 16.89 -2.86
N ALA A 199 25.50 17.67 -2.84
CA ALA A 199 24.13 17.22 -2.70
C ALA A 199 23.73 16.28 -3.86
N GLY A 200 22.66 15.52 -3.66
CA GLY A 200 22.27 14.49 -4.62
C GLY A 200 21.27 13.49 -4.06
N SER A 201 20.92 12.51 -4.89
CA SER A 201 20.03 11.39 -4.51
C SER A 201 20.82 10.10 -4.39
N LEU A 202 20.54 9.31 -3.37
CA LEU A 202 21.07 7.96 -3.18
C LEU A 202 19.95 6.94 -3.42
N ILE A 203 20.18 6.00 -4.32
CA ILE A 203 19.35 4.80 -4.47
C ILE A 203 20.12 3.63 -3.88
N VAL A 204 19.48 2.89 -2.97
CA VAL A 204 20.02 1.68 -2.36
C VAL A 204 19.21 0.48 -2.84
N LEU A 205 19.87 -0.51 -3.43
CA LEU A 205 19.25 -1.68 -4.04
C LEU A 205 19.65 -2.96 -3.31
N LYS A 206 18.70 -3.88 -3.16
CA LYS A 206 18.96 -5.23 -2.64
C LYS A 206 19.66 -6.08 -3.70
N ALA A 207 20.73 -6.75 -3.31
CA ALA A 207 21.45 -7.75 -4.11
C ALA A 207 21.91 -8.91 -3.19
N ALA A 208 22.92 -9.69 -3.59
CA ALA A 208 23.59 -10.64 -2.67
C ALA A 208 24.18 -9.92 -1.45
N GLY A 209 24.55 -8.65 -1.58
CA GLY A 209 24.62 -7.69 -0.48
C GLY A 209 23.82 -6.45 -0.85
N ILE A 210 24.48 -5.31 -0.99
CA ILE A 210 23.85 -4.01 -1.29
C ILE A 210 24.56 -3.33 -2.46
N ILE A 211 23.79 -2.66 -3.31
CA ILE A 211 24.32 -1.75 -4.34
C ILE A 211 23.85 -0.34 -3.99
N GLN A 212 24.76 0.62 -4.07
CA GLN A 212 24.45 2.04 -3.91
C GLN A 212 24.74 2.78 -5.21
N ARG A 213 23.81 3.65 -5.62
CA ARG A 213 23.99 4.59 -6.72
C ARG A 213 23.73 6.00 -6.25
N TYR A 214 24.68 6.91 -6.48
CA TYR A 214 24.58 8.31 -6.09
C TYR A 214 24.50 9.20 -7.32
N PHE A 215 23.44 10.00 -7.41
CA PHE A 215 23.18 10.95 -8.49
C PHE A 215 23.51 12.34 -7.98
N VAL A 216 24.60 12.93 -8.49
CA VAL A 216 25.10 14.22 -8.01
C VAL A 216 24.25 15.35 -8.58
N TYR A 217 23.67 16.16 -7.69
CA TYR A 217 22.79 17.28 -8.06
C TYR A 217 23.50 18.28 -8.99
N ASN A 218 22.73 18.91 -9.88
CA ASN A 218 23.20 19.89 -10.85
C ASN A 218 24.36 19.38 -11.72
N SER A 219 24.38 18.07 -12.02
CA SER A 219 25.35 17.44 -12.91
C SER A 219 24.77 16.17 -13.53
N SER A 220 25.46 15.62 -14.54
CA SER A 220 25.14 14.30 -15.12
C SER A 220 25.92 13.16 -14.46
N ARG A 221 26.64 13.42 -13.35
CA ARG A 221 27.54 12.44 -12.74
C ARG A 221 26.76 11.48 -11.87
N ILE A 222 27.02 10.19 -12.09
CA ILE A 222 26.45 9.09 -11.33
C ILE A 222 27.62 8.24 -10.83
N TYR A 223 27.58 7.85 -9.56
CA TYR A 223 28.55 6.95 -8.96
C TYR A 223 27.85 5.68 -8.53
N THR A 224 28.53 4.54 -8.69
CA THR A 224 28.04 3.24 -8.25
C THR A 224 29.11 2.55 -7.38
N ARG A 225 28.67 1.88 -6.32
CA ARG A 225 29.48 0.94 -5.53
C ARG A 225 28.62 -0.21 -5.01
N SER A 226 29.26 -1.28 -4.54
CA SER A 226 28.56 -2.41 -3.95
C SER A 226 29.28 -2.96 -2.72
N GLN A 227 28.53 -3.70 -1.92
CA GLN A 227 29.02 -4.48 -0.79
C GLN A 227 28.47 -5.90 -0.93
N TYR A 228 29.32 -6.93 -0.80
CA TYR A 228 28.87 -8.32 -0.74
C TYR A 228 28.67 -8.72 0.73
N HIS A 229 27.42 -9.00 1.12
CA HIS A 229 27.03 -9.17 2.53
C HIS A 229 27.64 -8.09 3.43
N ASP A 230 28.45 -8.48 4.43
CA ASP A 230 29.11 -7.60 5.38
C ASP A 230 30.62 -7.43 5.11
N LEU A 231 31.08 -7.78 3.90
CA LEU A 231 32.47 -7.53 3.49
C LEU A 231 32.75 -6.05 3.23
N ALA A 232 33.99 -5.71 2.85
CA ALA A 232 34.36 -4.36 2.47
C ALA A 232 33.54 -3.82 1.29
N TRP A 233 33.25 -2.52 1.30
CA TRP A 233 32.68 -1.81 0.15
C TRP A 233 33.68 -1.79 -1.00
N THR A 234 33.19 -1.93 -2.23
CA THR A 234 33.98 -1.50 -3.39
C THR A 234 34.19 0.02 -3.33
N PRO A 235 35.28 0.54 -3.92
CA PRO A 235 35.38 1.97 -4.18
C PRO A 235 34.17 2.48 -4.98
N TRP A 236 33.84 3.75 -4.79
CA TRP A 236 32.91 4.45 -5.67
C TRP A 236 33.52 4.57 -7.07
N THR A 237 32.77 4.16 -8.09
CA THR A 237 33.17 4.30 -9.49
C THR A 237 32.19 5.23 -10.22
N MET A 238 32.72 6.21 -10.94
CA MET A 238 31.92 7.16 -11.73
C MET A 238 31.50 6.53 -13.06
N GLU A 239 30.23 6.70 -13.44
CA GLU A 239 29.72 6.38 -14.77
C GLU A 239 29.98 7.56 -15.72
N TYR A 240 30.59 7.28 -16.87
CA TYR A 240 30.89 8.29 -17.90
C TYR A 240 29.71 8.47 -18.86
N ASN A 241 29.50 9.71 -19.30
CA ASN A 241 28.58 10.11 -20.36
C ASN A 241 29.20 11.24 -21.20
N THR A 242 28.46 11.76 -22.17
CA THR A 242 28.95 12.79 -23.11
C THR A 242 29.32 14.11 -22.43
N SER A 243 28.75 14.43 -21.26
CA SER A 243 29.10 15.62 -20.47
C SER A 243 30.24 15.39 -19.47
N ASN A 244 30.60 14.13 -19.19
CA ASN A 244 31.75 13.75 -18.39
C ASN A 244 32.47 12.55 -19.05
N PRO A 245 33.11 12.74 -20.22
CA PRO A 245 33.81 11.65 -20.89
C PRO A 245 35.04 11.18 -20.09
N PRO A 246 35.50 9.93 -20.31
CA PRO A 246 36.78 9.49 -19.76
C PRO A 246 37.93 10.35 -20.31
N PHE A 247 38.96 10.58 -19.49
CA PHE A 247 40.15 11.28 -19.92
C PHE A 247 40.89 10.47 -21.01
N VAL A 248 41.36 11.13 -22.07
CA VAL A 248 42.01 10.48 -23.24
C VAL A 248 43.21 9.63 -22.82
N GLY A 249 43.98 10.06 -21.82
CA GLY A 249 45.10 9.27 -21.29
C GLY A 249 44.69 7.93 -20.68
N ASN A 250 43.46 7.80 -20.18
CA ASN A 250 42.93 6.54 -19.65
C ASN A 250 42.52 5.56 -20.76
N LEU A 251 42.48 6.01 -22.02
CA LEU A 251 42.13 5.18 -23.18
C LEU A 251 43.37 4.62 -23.88
N GLY A 252 44.58 5.04 -23.49
CA GLY A 252 45.80 4.72 -24.25
C GLY A 252 45.80 5.31 -25.66
N ALA A 253 45.08 6.42 -25.87
CA ALA A 253 44.95 7.07 -27.17
C ALA A 253 45.69 8.42 -27.18
N TYR A 254 46.11 8.85 -28.37
CA TYR A 254 46.60 10.21 -28.60
C TYR A 254 45.45 11.12 -29.03
N THR A 255 45.48 12.36 -28.55
CA THR A 255 44.65 13.45 -29.07
C THR A 255 45.02 13.78 -30.52
N LYS A 256 44.12 14.43 -31.25
CA LYS A 256 44.43 14.91 -32.63
C LYS A 256 45.65 15.84 -32.65
N GLU A 257 45.82 16.65 -31.61
CA GLU A 257 46.94 17.58 -31.48
C GLU A 257 48.26 16.85 -31.27
N GLU A 258 48.31 15.85 -30.38
CA GLU A 258 49.47 14.98 -30.21
C GLU A 258 49.83 14.27 -31.52
N CYS A 259 48.84 13.68 -32.21
CA CYS A 259 49.08 13.06 -33.52
C CYS A 259 49.66 14.04 -34.54
N ASN A 260 49.15 15.27 -34.62
CA ASN A 260 49.65 16.29 -35.54
C ASN A 260 51.08 16.75 -35.19
N SER A 261 51.46 16.65 -33.92
CA SER A 261 52.81 16.95 -33.43
C SER A 261 53.79 15.79 -33.65
N PHE A 262 53.32 14.54 -33.64
CA PHE A 262 54.20 13.38 -33.81
C PHE A 262 54.40 12.99 -35.27
N TYR A 263 53.35 13.05 -36.08
CA TYR A 263 53.35 12.44 -37.41
C TYR A 263 53.38 13.46 -38.55
N ILE A 264 53.98 13.05 -39.67
CA ILE A 264 53.88 13.75 -40.94
C ILE A 264 52.49 13.49 -41.51
N THR A 265 51.74 14.56 -41.83
CA THR A 265 50.37 14.45 -42.33
C THR A 265 50.25 14.65 -43.83
N ASN A 266 51.28 15.21 -44.48
CA ASN A 266 51.32 15.41 -45.94
C ASN A 266 52.76 15.63 -46.45
N ILE A 267 52.99 15.49 -47.76
CA ILE A 267 54.27 15.73 -48.44
C ILE A 267 54.01 16.49 -49.74
N ARG A 268 54.85 17.48 -50.08
CA ARG A 268 54.80 18.23 -51.35
C ARG A 268 56.19 18.62 -51.84
N LEU A 269 56.24 19.15 -53.06
CA LEU A 269 57.38 19.92 -53.55
C LEU A 269 57.19 21.41 -53.19
N GLY A 270 58.25 22.06 -52.73
CA GLY A 270 58.27 23.50 -52.43
C GLY A 270 58.41 24.37 -53.67
N ALA A 271 58.67 25.67 -53.47
CA ALA A 271 58.87 26.60 -54.57
C ALA A 271 60.10 26.20 -55.41
N GLU A 272 59.94 26.25 -56.72
CA GLU A 272 60.99 25.93 -57.68
C GLU A 272 62.07 27.02 -57.71
N VAL A 273 63.34 26.60 -57.73
CA VAL A 273 64.51 27.47 -57.80
C VAL A 273 65.30 27.18 -59.06
N GLN A 274 65.55 28.22 -59.84
CA GLN A 274 66.39 28.18 -61.02
C GLN A 274 67.88 28.27 -60.65
N VAL A 275 68.69 27.34 -61.12
CA VAL A 275 70.15 27.32 -60.92
C VAL A 275 70.83 27.09 -62.26
N GLY A 276 71.94 27.81 -62.51
CA GLY A 276 72.76 27.56 -63.70
C GLY A 276 73.34 26.15 -63.69
N ALA A 277 73.34 25.48 -64.84
CA ALA A 277 73.80 24.09 -64.96
C ALA A 277 75.34 23.97 -65.10
N GLY A 278 76.04 25.09 -65.32
CA GLY A 278 77.48 25.11 -65.52
C GLY A 278 78.25 24.54 -64.32
N GLY A 279 79.06 23.50 -64.55
CA GLY A 279 79.89 22.86 -63.52
C GLY A 279 79.15 21.88 -62.60
N VAL A 280 77.85 21.64 -62.82
CA VAL A 280 77.09 20.64 -62.07
C VAL A 280 77.30 19.26 -62.70
N LEU A 281 78.23 18.48 -62.14
CA LEU A 281 78.55 17.13 -62.61
C LEU A 281 77.71 16.04 -61.92
N GLU A 282 77.40 16.22 -60.65
CA GLU A 282 76.57 15.33 -59.84
C GLU A 282 75.76 16.14 -58.80
N TYR A 283 74.57 15.67 -58.45
CA TYR A 283 73.74 16.29 -57.40
C TYR A 283 73.18 15.25 -56.44
N HIS A 284 73.42 15.46 -55.15
CA HIS A 284 72.93 14.62 -54.05
C HIS A 284 72.35 15.47 -52.91
N GLY A 285 71.58 16.51 -53.24
CA GLY A 285 70.92 17.37 -52.24
C GLY A 285 69.48 16.95 -51.92
N PRO A 286 68.83 17.62 -50.95
CA PRO A 286 67.47 17.29 -50.51
C PRO A 286 66.36 17.81 -51.45
N ASN A 287 66.73 18.36 -52.62
CA ASN A 287 65.80 18.87 -53.62
C ASN A 287 65.65 17.87 -54.77
N VAL A 288 64.51 17.92 -55.44
CA VAL A 288 64.20 17.12 -56.62
C VAL A 288 64.34 17.99 -57.86
N LEU A 289 64.93 17.46 -58.94
CA LEU A 289 64.94 18.13 -60.24
C LEU A 289 63.52 18.16 -60.79
N THR A 290 62.94 19.34 -60.95
CA THR A 290 61.57 19.51 -61.44
C THR A 290 61.51 20.00 -62.89
N GLY A 291 62.63 20.47 -63.44
CA GLY A 291 62.73 20.84 -64.85
C GLY A 291 64.15 21.19 -65.27
N PHE A 292 64.33 21.41 -66.57
CA PHE A 292 65.55 21.95 -67.15
C PHE A 292 65.20 22.82 -68.37
N TYR A 293 66.11 23.69 -68.76
CA TYR A 293 66.00 24.49 -69.98
C TYR A 293 67.29 24.39 -70.78
N ASN A 294 67.15 24.00 -72.05
CA ASN A 294 68.20 24.08 -73.05
C ASN A 294 67.84 25.19 -74.06
N ARG A 295 68.66 26.24 -74.11
CA ARG A 295 68.50 27.45 -74.90
C ARG A 295 68.97 27.26 -76.34
N ASP A 296 70.10 26.59 -76.55
CA ASP A 296 70.76 26.48 -77.86
C ASP A 296 70.53 25.14 -78.57
N ARG A 297 69.78 24.25 -77.92
CA ARG A 297 69.35 22.91 -78.35
C ARG A 297 70.51 21.95 -78.61
N ASP A 298 71.60 22.12 -77.87
CA ASP A 298 72.67 21.14 -77.84
C ASP A 298 72.32 19.91 -76.96
N TYR A 299 73.33 19.15 -76.51
CA TYR A 299 73.15 17.99 -75.62
C TYR A 299 73.33 18.30 -74.13
N SER A 300 73.46 19.58 -73.77
CA SER A 300 73.62 20.04 -72.40
C SER A 300 72.37 20.79 -71.91
N ALA A 301 72.28 21.07 -70.63
CA ALA A 301 71.29 22.01 -70.12
C ALA A 301 72.04 23.25 -69.68
N GLU A 302 71.50 24.45 -69.89
CA GLU A 302 72.10 25.68 -69.35
C GLU A 302 71.49 26.02 -67.99
N THR A 303 70.28 25.52 -67.72
CA THR A 303 69.54 25.81 -66.50
C THR A 303 68.83 24.56 -65.99
N LEU A 304 68.92 24.36 -64.68
CA LEU A 304 68.21 23.32 -63.94
C LEU A 304 67.24 23.97 -62.95
N TYR A 305 66.07 23.37 -62.79
CA TYR A 305 65.04 23.80 -61.86
C TYR A 305 64.89 22.76 -60.76
N TRP A 306 65.05 23.19 -59.52
CA TRP A 306 65.04 22.31 -58.36
C TRP A 306 63.98 22.75 -57.36
N SER A 307 63.22 21.80 -56.83
CA SER A 307 62.22 22.06 -55.79
C SER A 307 62.55 21.25 -54.53
N PRO A 308 62.57 21.85 -53.33
CA PRO A 308 62.78 21.11 -52.09
C PRO A 308 61.61 20.18 -51.78
N ILE A 309 61.88 19.02 -51.19
CA ILE A 309 60.81 18.20 -50.59
C ILE A 309 60.40 18.86 -49.27
N GLN A 310 59.10 19.07 -49.09
CA GLN A 310 58.53 19.58 -47.85
C GLN A 310 57.55 18.56 -47.28
N PHE A 311 57.51 18.43 -45.96
CA PHE A 311 56.50 17.67 -45.27
C PHE A 311 55.67 18.58 -44.35
N LEU A 312 54.40 18.24 -44.17
CA LEU A 312 53.49 18.95 -43.27
C LEU A 312 53.55 18.28 -41.91
N LYS A 313 53.93 19.04 -40.88
CA LYS A 313 53.92 18.62 -39.48
C LYS A 313 53.49 19.78 -38.61
N ASN A 314 52.58 19.54 -37.66
CA ASN A 314 52.01 20.58 -36.80
C ASN A 314 51.46 21.80 -37.58
N GLY A 315 50.82 21.57 -38.73
CA GLY A 315 50.27 22.64 -39.58
C GLY A 315 51.32 23.49 -40.32
N GLN A 316 52.61 23.20 -40.19
CA GLN A 316 53.70 23.91 -40.84
C GLN A 316 54.39 23.04 -41.89
N TRP A 317 54.67 23.62 -43.06
CA TRP A 317 55.48 22.98 -44.09
C TRP A 317 56.95 23.15 -43.75
N ILE A 318 57.63 22.03 -43.53
CA ILE A 318 59.05 21.98 -43.17
C ILE A 318 59.82 21.44 -44.38
N THR A 319 60.83 22.20 -44.83
CA THR A 319 61.76 21.76 -45.88
C THR A 319 62.72 20.72 -45.32
N ILE A 320 62.86 19.59 -46.01
CA ILE A 320 63.86 18.58 -45.68
C ILE A 320 65.25 19.17 -45.93
N VAL A 321 66.13 19.06 -44.93
CA VAL A 321 67.55 19.40 -45.05
C VAL A 321 68.37 18.13 -44.91
N ARG A 322 69.55 18.10 -45.55
CA ARG A 322 70.48 16.98 -45.39
C ARG A 322 71.15 17.11 -44.02
N GLY A 323 71.02 16.08 -43.20
CA GLY A 323 71.74 15.93 -41.93
C GLY A 323 73.20 15.54 -42.13
#